data_AF-A0A1V4VU26-F1
#
_entry.id   AF-A0A1V4VU26-F1
#
_cell.length_a   1.000
_cell.length_b   1.000
_cell.length_c   1.000
_cell.angle_alpha   90.00
_cell.angle_beta   90.00
_cell.angle_gamma   90.00
#
_symmetry.space_group_name_H-M   'P 1'
#
loop_
_entity.id
_entity.type
_entity.pdbx_description
1 polymer ?
#
loop_
_entity_poly.entity_id
_entity_poly.type
_entity_poly.pdbx_seq_one_letter_code
_entity_poly.pdbx_strand_id
1 'polypeptide(L)'
;MSENRTVTGRFMKGHSGNPGGRPKLASELKLSMQELTGNAVFTIKEIMSNQDAPPASRLKCAELILAYGIGRPVQQMQIEVETEISEKRQEYDLSLLSLDELLQLEKIVSKALPPG
;
A
#
# COMPACT_ATOMS: atom_id res chain seq x y z
N MET A 1 -2.30 7.26 -24.19
CA MET A 1 -3.08 6.90 -23.00
C MET A 1 -2.98 5.39 -22.80
N SER A 2 -2.76 4.91 -21.58
CA SER A 2 -2.73 3.46 -21.32
C SER A 2 -4.10 2.85 -21.57
N GLU A 3 -4.16 1.84 -22.42
CA GLU A 3 -5.37 1.26 -23.02
C GLU A 3 -6.43 0.82 -22.01
N ASN A 4 -6.07 0.59 -20.74
CA ASN A 4 -6.94 0.03 -19.69
C ASN A 4 -7.48 1.07 -18.68
N ARG A 5 -7.35 2.37 -18.96
CA ARG A 5 -7.75 3.46 -18.05
C ARG A 5 -8.72 4.45 -18.70
N THR A 6 -9.66 4.95 -17.90
CA THR A 6 -10.53 6.07 -18.27
C THR A 6 -9.72 7.37 -18.40
N VAL A 7 -10.31 8.38 -19.03
CA VAL A 7 -9.75 9.75 -19.10
C VAL A 7 -9.46 10.32 -17.71
N THR A 8 -10.20 9.87 -16.69
CA THR A 8 -10.01 10.24 -15.27
C THR A 8 -9.02 9.34 -14.53
N GLY A 9 -8.31 8.43 -15.21
CA GLY A 9 -7.29 7.55 -14.63
C GLY A 9 -7.80 6.31 -13.90
N ARG A 10 -9.12 6.06 -13.86
CA ARG A 10 -9.70 4.85 -13.26
C ARG A 10 -9.51 3.65 -14.18
N PHE A 11 -9.36 2.45 -13.62
CA PHE A 11 -9.39 1.25 -14.44
C PHE A 11 -10.76 1.07 -15.09
N MET A 12 -10.77 0.75 -16.39
CA MET A 12 -12.01 0.44 -17.09
C MET A 12 -12.67 -0.81 -16.48
N LYS A 13 -14.01 -0.87 -16.54
CA LYS A 13 -14.76 -2.03 -16.04
C LYS A 13 -14.28 -3.30 -16.75
N GLY A 14 -13.91 -4.32 -15.98
CA GLY A 14 -13.34 -5.57 -16.51
C GLY A 14 -11.81 -5.59 -16.61
N HIS A 15 -11.15 -4.45 -16.47
CA HIS A 15 -9.69 -4.38 -16.38
C HIS A 15 -9.26 -4.20 -14.93
N SER A 16 -8.44 -5.14 -14.44
CA SER A 16 -7.82 -5.05 -13.12
C SER A 16 -6.46 -4.38 -13.24
N GLY A 17 -6.11 -3.53 -12.28
CA GLY A 17 -4.74 -3.05 -12.10
C GLY A 17 -3.76 -4.14 -11.66
N ASN A 18 -4.29 -5.28 -11.20
CA ASN A 18 -3.53 -6.47 -10.87
C ASN A 18 -4.16 -7.70 -11.54
N PRO A 19 -3.84 -7.98 -12.82
CA PRO A 19 -4.34 -9.15 -13.53
C PRO A 19 -3.87 -10.48 -12.90
N GLY A 20 -2.69 -10.48 -12.28
CA GLY A 20 -2.12 -11.63 -11.55
C GLY A 20 -2.50 -11.67 -10.07
N GLY A 21 -3.51 -10.91 -9.65
CA GLY A 21 -4.00 -10.92 -8.28
C GLY A 21 -4.41 -12.32 -7.84
N ARG A 22 -4.44 -12.56 -6.52
CA ARG A 22 -4.80 -13.87 -5.96
C ARG A 22 -6.12 -14.34 -6.61
N PRO A 23 -6.12 -15.51 -7.28
CA PRO A 23 -7.33 -16.05 -7.89
C PRO A 23 -8.45 -16.13 -6.87
N LYS A 24 -9.68 -15.87 -7.32
CA LYS A 24 -10.86 -15.96 -6.46
C LYS A 24 -10.96 -17.40 -5.96
N LEU A 25 -10.96 -17.58 -4.63
CA LEU A 25 -11.11 -18.90 -4.03
C LEU A 25 -12.44 -19.51 -4.48
N ALA A 26 -12.44 -20.81 -4.81
CA ALA A 26 -13.67 -21.53 -5.12
C ALA A 26 -14.67 -21.36 -3.97
N SER A 27 -15.93 -21.04 -4.31
CA SER A 27 -16.97 -20.71 -3.33
C SER A 27 -17.20 -21.85 -2.34
N GLU A 28 -17.17 -23.09 -2.81
CA GLU A 28 -17.35 -24.29 -1.99
C GLU A 28 -16.25 -24.42 -0.92
N LEU A 29 -14.99 -24.26 -1.30
CA LEU A 29 -13.88 -24.32 -0.35
C LEU A 29 -13.97 -23.21 0.70
N LYS A 30 -14.40 -22.01 0.31
CA LYS A 30 -14.62 -20.91 1.26
C LYS A 30 -15.70 -21.27 2.28
N LEU A 31 -16.81 -21.83 1.84
CA LEU A 31 -17.92 -22.23 2.71
C LEU A 31 -17.49 -23.33 3.68
N SER A 32 -16.82 -24.38 3.20
CA SER A 32 -16.32 -25.46 4.07
C SER A 32 -15.34 -24.95 5.14
N MET A 33 -14.47 -23.99 4.78
CA MET A 33 -13.54 -23.39 5.75
C MET A 33 -14.26 -22.51 6.79
N GLN A 34 -15.32 -21.81 6.38
CA GLN A 34 -16.15 -21.02 7.30
C GLN A 34 -16.89 -21.94 8.29
N GLU A 35 -17.41 -23.07 7.84
CA GLU A 35 -18.06 -24.06 8.70
C GLU A 35 -17.08 -24.63 9.74
N LEU A 36 -15.83 -24.90 9.35
CA LEU A 36 -14.79 -25.41 10.26
C LEU A 36 -14.28 -24.37 11.27
N THR A 37 -14.53 -23.08 11.03
CA THR A 37 -13.97 -22.00 11.84
C THR A 37 -14.44 -22.09 13.29
N GLY A 38 -15.71 -22.46 13.53
CA GLY A 38 -16.23 -22.65 14.90
C GLY A 38 -15.48 -23.75 15.65
N ASN A 39 -15.31 -24.91 15.02
CA ASN A 39 -14.57 -26.04 15.61
C ASN A 39 -13.11 -25.68 15.88
N ALA A 40 -12.46 -24.95 14.97
CA ALA A 40 -11.09 -24.49 15.17
C ALA A 40 -10.94 -23.61 16.43
N VAL A 41 -11.91 -22.72 16.70
CA VAL A 41 -11.89 -21.89 17.92
C VAL A 41 -12.01 -22.75 19.17
N PHE A 42 -12.87 -23.79 19.16
CA PHE A 42 -12.97 -24.72 20.29
C PHE A 42 -11.67 -25.49 20.52
N THR A 43 -11.04 -26.02 19.46
CA THR A 43 -9.75 -26.71 19.57
C THR A 43 -8.66 -25.80 20.13
N ILE A 44 -8.59 -24.54 19.70
CA ILE A 44 -7.63 -23.57 20.24
C ILE A 44 -7.85 -23.36 21.75
N LYS A 45 -9.12 -23.22 22.19
CA LYS A 45 -9.45 -23.09 23.61
C LYS A 45 -9.03 -24.32 24.41
N GLU A 46 -9.31 -25.52 23.90
CA GLU A 46 -8.94 -26.77 24.55
C GLU A 46 -7.41 -26.90 24.71
N ILE A 47 -6.65 -26.69 23.63
CA ILE A 47 -5.17 -26.73 23.66
C ILE A 47 -4.63 -25.71 24.65
N MET A 48 -5.17 -24.49 24.67
CA MET A 48 -4.75 -23.44 25.60
C MET A 48 -4.96 -23.82 27.07
N SER A 49 -6.05 -24.52 27.37
CA SER A 49 -6.41 -24.96 28.73
C SER A 49 -5.77 -26.28 29.17
N ASN A 50 -5.20 -27.06 28.24
CA ASN A 50 -4.61 -28.37 28.52
C ASN A 50 -3.23 -28.22 29.18
N GLN A 51 -3.10 -28.62 30.44
CA GLN A 51 -1.85 -28.51 31.20
C GLN A 51 -0.72 -29.41 30.67
N ASP A 52 -1.09 -30.52 30.03
CA ASP A 52 -0.16 -31.48 29.43
C ASP A 52 0.33 -31.02 28.04
N ALA A 53 -0.32 -30.02 27.44
CA ALA A 53 0.11 -29.46 26.18
C ALA A 53 1.43 -28.68 26.34
N PRO A 54 2.32 -28.72 25.31
CA PRO A 54 3.55 -27.95 25.33
C PRO A 54 3.30 -26.47 25.67
N PRO A 55 4.09 -25.85 26.58
CA PRO A 55 3.90 -24.45 26.95
C PRO A 55 3.86 -23.49 25.75
N ALA A 56 4.68 -23.75 24.72
CA ALA A 56 4.69 -22.96 23.49
C ALA A 56 3.36 -23.03 22.72
N SER A 57 2.72 -24.21 22.66
CA SER A 57 1.42 -24.38 22.01
C SER A 57 0.33 -23.60 22.74
N ARG A 58 0.32 -23.67 24.08
CA ARG A 58 -0.61 -22.88 24.91
C ARG A 58 -0.42 -21.38 24.72
N LEU A 59 0.83 -20.92 24.75
CA LEU A 59 1.16 -19.51 24.49
C LEU A 59 0.68 -19.07 23.11
N LYS A 60 0.89 -19.90 22.08
CA LYS A 60 0.46 -19.57 20.72
C LYS A 60 -1.06 -19.48 20.60
N CYS A 61 -1.79 -20.39 21.23
CA CYS A 61 -3.25 -20.33 21.28
C CYS A 61 -3.74 -19.06 21.99
N ALA A 62 -3.11 -18.68 23.10
CA ALA A 62 -3.43 -17.43 23.81
C ALA A 62 -3.14 -16.19 22.94
N GLU A 63 -1.99 -16.13 22.27
CA GLU A 63 -1.64 -15.04 21.33
C GLU A 63 -2.68 -14.91 20.22
N LEU A 64 -3.13 -16.03 19.63
CA LEU A 64 -4.16 -16.03 18.59
C LEU A 64 -5.49 -15.46 19.12
N ILE A 65 -5.99 -15.95 20.26
CA ILE A 65 -7.25 -15.48 20.84
C ILE A 65 -7.18 -13.98 21.13
N LEU A 66 -6.08 -13.49 21.71
CA LEU A 66 -5.91 -12.06 22.01
C LEU A 66 -5.84 -11.21 20.74
N ALA A 67 -5.07 -11.66 19.74
CA ALA A 67 -4.90 -10.96 18.48
C ALA A 67 -6.21 -10.77 17.70
N TYR A 68 -7.12 -11.75 17.74
CA TYR A 68 -8.41 -11.68 17.04
C TYR A 68 -9.55 -11.13 17.91
N GLY A 69 -9.48 -11.27 19.23
CA GLY A 69 -10.52 -10.81 20.15
C GLY A 69 -10.38 -9.35 20.58
N ILE A 70 -9.15 -8.89 20.84
CA ILE A 70 -8.86 -7.53 21.33
C ILE A 70 -8.10 -6.72 20.26
N GLY A 71 -7.43 -7.40 19.34
CA GLY A 71 -6.60 -6.80 18.31
C GLY A 71 -5.12 -7.00 18.59
N ARG A 72 -4.29 -6.85 17.55
CA ARG A 72 -2.83 -6.83 17.70
C ARG A 72 -2.37 -5.42 18.07
N PRO A 73 -1.31 -5.28 18.89
CA PRO A 73 -0.64 -4.00 19.08
C PRO A 73 -0.31 -3.34 17.73
N VAL A 74 -0.47 -2.03 17.66
CA VAL A 74 -0.19 -1.25 16.43
C VAL A 74 1.28 -1.44 16.07
N GLN A 75 1.53 -1.99 14.89
CA GLN A 75 2.89 -2.07 14.36
C GLN A 75 3.28 -0.70 13.82
N GLN A 76 4.21 -0.03 14.49
CA GLN A 76 4.79 1.21 14.00
C GLN A 76 5.96 0.89 13.08
N MET A 77 5.99 1.53 11.90
CA MET A 77 7.11 1.47 10.96
C MET A 77 7.62 2.89 10.76
N GLN A 78 8.90 3.10 11.03
CA GLN A 78 9.60 4.34 10.71
C GLN A 78 10.13 4.21 9.28
N ILE A 79 9.67 5.08 8.38
CA ILE A 79 10.17 5.17 7.01
C ILE A 79 11.01 6.44 6.94
N GLU A 80 12.33 6.28 6.85
CA GLU A 80 13.23 7.38 6.53
C GLU A 80 13.34 7.46 5.01
N VAL A 81 12.75 8.51 4.43
CA VAL A 81 12.88 8.80 3.01
C VAL A 81 14.06 9.74 2.84
N GLU A 82 15.18 9.21 2.38
CA GLU A 82 16.33 10.01 1.96
C GLU A 82 16.00 10.59 0.58
N THR A 83 15.36 11.76 0.55
CA THR A 83 15.23 12.52 -0.69
C THR A 83 16.57 13.21 -0.95
N GLU A 84 17.38 12.61 -1.83
CA GLU A 84 18.40 13.38 -2.54
C GLU A 84 17.69 14.43 -3.40
N ILE A 85 17.45 15.62 -2.82
CA ILE A 85 17.22 16.82 -3.64
C ILE A 85 18.60 17.13 -4.25
N SER A 86 18.94 16.40 -5.31
CA SER A 86 20.05 16.77 -6.17
C SER A 86 19.66 18.12 -6.76
N GLU A 87 20.20 19.21 -6.20
CA GLU A 87 20.24 20.53 -6.83
C GLU A 87 21.05 20.45 -8.13
N LYS A 88 20.53 19.74 -9.14
CA LYS A 88 21.05 19.81 -10.51
C LYS A 88 20.63 21.17 -11.04
N ARG A 89 21.44 22.18 -10.76
CA ARG A 89 21.46 23.40 -11.57
C ARG A 89 21.85 22.96 -12.99
N GLN A 90 20.85 22.82 -13.85
CA GLN A 90 21.10 22.69 -15.27
C GLN A 90 21.44 24.10 -15.78
N GLU A 91 22.68 24.29 -16.22
CA GLU A 91 23.06 25.50 -16.96
C GLU A 91 22.46 25.40 -18.35
N TYR A 92 21.63 26.37 -18.72
CA TYR A 92 21.02 26.46 -20.05
C TYR A 92 21.68 27.60 -20.83
N ASP A 93 22.07 27.33 -22.08
CA ASP A 93 22.54 28.36 -23.00
C ASP A 93 21.34 29.10 -23.61
N LEU A 94 21.16 30.35 -23.18
CA LEU A 94 20.04 31.19 -23.62
C LEU A 94 20.23 31.77 -25.03
N SER A 95 21.42 31.65 -25.63
CA SER A 95 21.70 32.16 -26.98
C SER A 95 20.96 31.38 -28.08
N LEU A 96 20.47 30.18 -27.76
CA LEU A 96 19.74 29.31 -28.67
C LEU A 96 18.24 29.63 -28.74
N LEU A 97 17.74 30.55 -27.90
CA LEU A 97 16.34 30.94 -27.88
C LEU A 97 16.06 32.02 -28.93
N SER A 98 14.90 31.91 -29.57
CA SER A 98 14.36 32.97 -30.40
C SER A 98 13.89 34.16 -29.54
N LEU A 99 13.70 35.32 -30.18
CA LEU A 99 13.22 36.52 -29.50
C LEU A 99 11.86 36.31 -28.81
N ASP A 100 10.97 35.56 -29.45
CA ASP A 100 9.64 35.24 -28.91
C ASP A 100 9.73 34.35 -27.66
N GLU A 101 10.63 33.39 -27.66
CA GLU A 101 10.87 32.51 -26.50
C GLU A 101 11.52 33.26 -25.33
N LEU A 102 12.40 34.22 -25.62
CA LEU A 102 12.99 35.09 -24.59
C LEU A 102 11.92 35.96 -23.92
N LEU A 103 10.98 36.52 -24.69
CA LEU A 103 9.86 37.30 -24.14
C LEU A 103 8.92 36.45 -23.29
N GLN A 104 8.70 35.19 -23.69
CA GLN A 104 7.92 34.25 -22.87
C GLN A 104 8.63 33.93 -21.56
N LEU A 105 9.95 33.73 -21.59
CA LEU A 105 10.76 33.47 -20.41
C LEU A 105 10.72 34.64 -19.42
N GLU A 106 10.87 35.87 -19.91
CA GLU A 106 10.78 37.09 -19.09
C GLU A 106 9.44 37.18 -18.36
N LYS A 107 8.34 36.87 -19.05
CA LYS A 107 7.00 36.87 -18.47
C LYS A 107 6.82 35.81 -17.38
N ILE A 108 7.47 34.65 -17.53
CA ILE A 108 7.42 33.58 -16.53
C ILE A 108 8.24 33.99 -15.30
N VAL A 109 9.46 34.51 -15.50
CA VAL A 109 10.36 34.91 -14.42
C VAL A 109 9.78 36.09 -13.62
N SER A 110 9.24 37.11 -14.29
CA SER A 110 8.60 38.26 -13.62
C SER A 110 7.39 37.88 -12.77
N LYS A 111 6.68 36.81 -13.12
CA LYS A 111 5.57 36.28 -12.32
C LYS A 111 6.04 35.40 -11.16
N ALA A 112 7.19 34.75 -11.30
CA ALA A 112 7.75 33.84 -10.31
C ALA A 112 8.57 34.56 -9.22
N LEU A 113 9.06 35.78 -9.49
CA LEU A 113 9.79 36.58 -8.51
C LEU A 113 8.79 37.31 -7.59
N PRO A 114 8.88 37.19 -6.26
CA PRO A 114 8.05 37.99 -5.36
C PRO A 114 8.36 39.49 -5.55
N PRO A 115 7.38 40.40 -5.36
CA PRO A 115 7.69 41.82 -5.34
C PRO A 115 8.70 42.09 -4.21
N GLY A 116 9.80 42.75 -4.55
CA GLY A 116 10.78 43.23 -3.58
C GLY A 116 10.23 44.34 -2.69
#